data_AF-A0A940ZJ55-F1
#
_entry.id   AF-A0A940ZJ55-F1
#
_cell.length_a   1.000
_cell.length_b   1.000
_cell.length_c   1.000
_cell.angle_alpha   90.00
_cell.angle_beta   90.00
_cell.angle_gamma   90.00
#
_symmetry.space_group_name_H-M   'P 1'
#
loop_
_entity.id
_entity.type
_entity.pdbx_description
1 polymer ?
#
loop_
_entity_poly.entity_id
_entity_poly.type
_entity_poly.pdbx_seq_one_letter_code
_entity_poly.pdbx_strand_id
1 'polypeptide(L)'
;MQQVTKSMTQYLGDHPRLKYIFFGGKGGVGKTVMAGAAALWAAKQGRKTLLASTNPVHSLSNMLEQDVFGKAAVVCDEKMCYAFEIDTKDTIERSKQEIREKINWFLKFAD
;
A
#
# COMPACT_ATOMS: atom_id res chain seq x y z
N MET A 1 24.49 18.11 -7.00
CA MET A 1 23.56 17.00 -6.70
C MET A 1 24.18 16.15 -5.59
N GLN A 2 23.48 15.91 -4.49
CA GLN A 2 23.92 14.90 -3.52
C GLN A 2 23.73 13.52 -4.16
N GLN A 3 24.82 12.75 -4.29
CA GLN A 3 24.74 11.39 -4.80
C GLN A 3 24.17 10.46 -3.73
N VAL A 4 23.23 9.60 -4.13
CA VAL A 4 22.75 8.50 -3.29
C VAL A 4 23.80 7.40 -3.32
N THR A 5 24.64 7.34 -2.29
CA THR A 5 25.76 6.36 -2.20
C THR A 5 25.43 5.15 -1.34
N LYS A 6 24.38 5.24 -0.51
CA LYS A 6 23.98 4.19 0.42
C LYS A 6 22.89 3.31 -0.19
N SER A 7 23.08 2.01 -0.17
CA SER A 7 22.06 1.06 -0.61
C SER A 7 20.88 1.03 0.38
N MET A 8 19.70 0.62 -0.08
CA MET A 8 18.54 0.50 0.80
C MET A 8 18.76 -0.57 1.87
N THR A 9 19.45 -1.67 1.56
CA THR A 9 19.79 -2.70 2.54
C THR A 9 20.71 -2.17 3.64
N GLN A 10 21.72 -1.37 3.29
CA GLN A 10 22.60 -0.72 4.26
C GLN A 10 21.82 0.32 5.09
N TYR A 11 20.93 1.10 4.46
CA TYR A 11 20.10 2.05 5.18
C TYR A 11 19.19 1.37 6.21
N LEU A 12 18.53 0.27 5.83
CA LEU A 12 17.66 -0.49 6.74
C LEU A 12 18.44 -1.21 7.85
N GLY A 13 19.65 -1.68 7.56
CA GLY A 13 20.57 -2.27 8.54
C GLY A 13 20.96 -1.27 9.63
N ASP A 14 21.30 -0.04 9.24
CA ASP A 14 21.70 1.02 10.18
C ASP A 14 20.53 1.58 11.00
N HIS A 15 19.29 1.31 10.60
CA HIS A 15 18.08 1.78 11.28
C HIS A 15 17.21 0.60 11.74
N PRO A 16 17.67 -0.21 12.71
CA PRO A 16 16.97 -1.43 13.11
C PRO A 16 15.56 -1.15 13.68
N ARG A 17 15.34 0.04 14.23
CA ARG A 17 14.04 0.48 14.80
C ARG A 17 13.06 1.05 13.77
N LEU A 18 13.43 1.17 12.50
CA LEU A 18 12.52 1.70 11.47
C LEU A 18 11.32 0.75 11.30
N LYS A 19 10.11 1.30 11.46
CA LYS A 19 8.84 0.54 11.42
C LYS A 19 8.02 0.77 10.16
N TYR A 20 8.16 1.94 9.54
CA TYR A 20 7.35 2.35 8.39
C TYR A 20 8.25 2.71 7.23
N ILE A 21 7.96 2.14 6.06
CA ILE A 21 8.67 2.39 4.80
C ILE A 21 7.60 2.69 3.76
N PHE A 22 7.67 3.87 3.14
CA PHE A 22 6.70 4.31 2.15
C PHE A 22 7.33 4.33 0.76
N PHE A 23 6.65 3.74 -0.21
CA PHE A 23 7.06 3.72 -1.61
C PHE A 23 6.18 4.67 -2.44
N GLY A 24 6.70 5.86 -2.72
CA GLY A 24 6.03 6.91 -3.49
C GLY A 24 6.62 7.12 -4.89
N GLY A 25 5.86 7.75 -5.79
CA GLY A 25 6.31 8.06 -7.16
C GLY A 25 5.22 7.92 -8.23
N LYS A 26 5.53 8.34 -9.47
CA LYS A 26 4.61 8.32 -10.63
C LYS A 26 4.12 6.90 -10.98
N GLY A 27 3.05 6.78 -11.77
CA GLY A 27 2.58 5.49 -12.29
C GLY A 27 3.66 4.76 -13.10
N GLY A 28 3.72 3.44 -13.02
CA GLY A 28 4.63 2.61 -13.83
C GLY A 28 6.09 2.52 -13.37
N VAL A 29 6.54 3.27 -12.36
CA VAL A 29 7.96 3.27 -11.92
C VAL A 29 8.37 2.06 -11.05
N GLY A 30 7.53 1.03 -10.90
CA GLY A 30 7.86 -0.19 -10.16
C GLY A 30 7.64 -0.15 -8.64
N LYS A 31 6.84 0.79 -8.11
CA LYS A 31 6.62 0.95 -6.65
C LYS A 31 6.13 -0.30 -5.95
N THR A 32 5.12 -0.97 -6.50
CA THR A 32 4.52 -2.18 -5.92
C THR A 32 5.55 -3.30 -5.80
N VAL A 33 6.35 -3.49 -6.86
CA VAL A 33 7.43 -4.49 -6.91
C VAL A 33 8.48 -4.18 -5.85
N MET A 34 8.94 -2.93 -5.76
CA MET A 34 9.93 -2.52 -4.75
C MET A 34 9.41 -2.68 -3.32
N ALA A 35 8.13 -2.36 -3.08
CA ALA A 35 7.49 -2.57 -1.79
C ALA A 35 7.42 -4.07 -1.42
N GLY A 36 7.05 -4.92 -2.39
CA GLY A 36 7.07 -6.38 -2.23
C GLY A 36 8.44 -6.93 -1.91
N ALA A 37 9.46 -6.52 -2.67
CA ALA A 37 10.85 -6.95 -2.45
C ALA A 37 11.38 -6.53 -1.08
N ALA A 38 11.09 -5.29 -0.65
CA ALA A 38 11.48 -4.80 0.66
C ALA A 38 10.76 -5.53 1.81
N ALA A 39 9.46 -5.83 1.64
CA ALA A 39 8.69 -6.57 2.62
C ALA A 39 9.20 -8.00 2.79
N LEU A 40 9.44 -8.70 1.67
CA LEU A 40 10.01 -10.05 1.67
C LEU A 40 11.41 -10.06 2.31
N TRP A 41 12.26 -9.10 1.96
CA TRP A 41 13.60 -8.97 2.56
C TRP A 41 13.50 -8.79 4.08
N ALA A 42 12.64 -7.87 4.56
CA ALA A 42 12.47 -7.61 5.99
C ALA A 42 11.96 -8.85 6.74
N ALA A 43 11.00 -9.57 6.15
CA ALA A 43 10.47 -10.80 6.72
C ALA A 43 11.53 -11.91 6.83
N LYS A 44 12.39 -12.07 5.80
CA LYS A 44 13.55 -12.99 5.83
C LYS A 44 14.59 -12.62 6.90
N GLN A 45 14.61 -11.38 7.39
CA GLN A 45 15.43 -10.97 8.54
C GLN A 45 14.73 -11.22 9.89
N GLY A 46 13.62 -11.98 9.91
CA GLY A 46 12.86 -12.31 11.11
C GLY A 46 11.90 -11.21 11.57
N ARG A 47 11.66 -10.17 10.76
CA ARG A 47 10.73 -9.09 11.12
C ARG A 47 9.30 -9.46 10.74
N LYS A 48 8.36 -9.31 11.68
CA LYS A 48 6.92 -9.36 11.37
C LYS A 48 6.56 -8.17 10.49
N THR A 49 6.23 -8.43 9.23
CA THR A 49 6.16 -7.43 8.17
C THR A 49 4.80 -7.42 7.50
N LEU A 50 4.22 -6.23 7.34
CA LEU A 50 2.96 -6.02 6.62
C LEU A 50 3.23 -5.14 5.39
N LEU A 51 2.95 -5.69 4.21
CA LEU A 51 2.89 -5.00 2.93
C LEU A 51 1.47 -4.50 2.70
N ALA A 52 1.27 -3.19 2.83
CA ALA A 52 -0.04 -2.56 2.65
C ALA A 52 -0.10 -1.72 1.37
N SER A 53 -1.19 -1.82 0.61
CA SER A 53 -1.49 -0.96 -0.53
C SER A 53 -2.75 -0.12 -0.26
N THR A 54 -2.62 1.20 -0.37
CA THR A 54 -3.74 2.16 -0.36
C THR A 54 -4.22 2.50 -1.77
N ASN A 55 -3.66 1.88 -2.81
CA ASN A 55 -3.99 2.17 -4.20
C ASN A 55 -5.36 1.54 -4.55
N PRO A 56 -6.32 2.28 -5.14
CA PRO A 56 -7.61 1.73 -5.56
C PRO A 56 -7.52 0.68 -6.68
N VAL A 57 -6.40 0.62 -7.40
CA VAL A 57 -6.16 -0.41 -8.43
C VAL A 57 -5.58 -1.66 -7.76
N HIS A 58 -6.15 -2.84 -8.04
CA HIS A 58 -5.80 -4.18 -7.54
C HIS A 58 -4.38 -4.67 -7.88
N SER A 59 -3.40 -3.80 -7.69
CA SER A 59 -2.03 -3.94 -8.16
C SER A 59 -1.26 -4.93 -7.31
N LEU A 60 -1.61 -5.04 -6.02
CA LEU A 60 -0.93 -5.94 -5.10
C LEU A 60 -1.44 -7.37 -5.28
N SER A 61 -2.77 -7.53 -5.36
CA SER A 61 -3.38 -8.84 -5.62
C SER A 61 -2.91 -9.44 -6.93
N ASN A 62 -2.82 -8.64 -8.00
CA ASN A 62 -2.29 -9.08 -9.29
C ASN A 62 -0.80 -9.44 -9.24
N MET A 63 0.02 -8.68 -8.50
CA MET A 63 1.45 -8.96 -8.37
C MET A 63 1.73 -10.24 -7.60
N LEU A 64 0.90 -10.53 -6.59
CA LEU A 64 1.06 -11.71 -5.73
C LEU A 64 0.36 -12.95 -6.27
N GLU A 65 -0.42 -12.83 -7.36
CA GLU A 65 -1.31 -13.88 -7.87
C GLU A 65 -2.23 -14.45 -6.77
N GLN A 66 -2.57 -13.62 -5.78
CA GLN A 66 -3.30 -14.00 -4.57
C GLN A 66 -4.24 -12.87 -4.14
N ASP A 67 -5.47 -13.22 -3.79
CA ASP A 67 -6.46 -12.26 -3.29
C ASP A 67 -6.13 -11.79 -1.86
N VAL A 68 -5.69 -10.54 -1.76
CA VAL A 68 -5.37 -9.83 -0.50
C VAL A 68 -6.29 -8.64 -0.27
N PHE A 69 -7.40 -8.55 -1.00
CA PHE A 69 -8.31 -7.41 -0.94
C PHE A 69 -9.21 -7.49 0.29
N GLY A 70 -9.19 -6.46 1.13
CA GLY A 70 -10.02 -6.37 2.34
C GLY A 70 -9.68 -7.36 3.45
N LYS A 71 -8.69 -8.25 3.24
CA LYS A 71 -8.22 -9.25 4.22
C LYS A 71 -6.71 -9.40 4.16
N ALA A 72 -6.06 -9.42 5.31
CA ALA A 72 -4.62 -9.68 5.36
C ALA A 72 -4.38 -11.16 5.03
N ALA A 73 -3.53 -11.44 4.04
CA ALA A 73 -3.12 -12.79 3.72
C ALA A 73 -1.60 -12.95 3.86
N VAL A 74 -1.14 -14.15 4.19
CA VAL A 74 0.29 -14.47 4.19
C VAL A 74 0.78 -14.42 2.75
N VAL A 75 1.90 -13.73 2.53
CA VAL A 75 2.61 -13.69 1.25
C VAL A 75 3.52 -14.90 1.18
N CYS A 76 3.43 -15.66 0.09
CA CYS A 76 4.09 -16.94 -0.18
C CYS A 76 5.37 -17.24 0.63
N ASP A 77 5.42 -18.46 1.19
CA ASP A 77 6.55 -19.13 1.85
C ASP A 77 7.19 -18.46 3.07
N GLU A 78 6.81 -17.24 3.44
CA GLU A 78 7.37 -16.52 4.58
C GLU A 78 6.32 -16.26 5.66
N LYS A 79 6.39 -17.02 6.76
CA LYS A 79 5.40 -16.98 7.87
C LYS A 79 5.25 -15.60 8.52
N MET A 80 6.25 -14.73 8.34
CA MET A 80 6.28 -13.38 8.90
C MET A 80 5.95 -12.27 7.89
N CYS A 81 5.58 -12.61 6.64
CA CYS A 81 5.22 -11.64 5.60
C CYS A 81 3.71 -11.67 5.33
N TYR A 82 3.05 -10.54 5.54
CA TYR A 82 1.61 -10.37 5.33
C TYR A 82 1.38 -9.31 4.25
N ALA A 83 0.35 -9.47 3.43
CA ALA A 83 -0.09 -8.48 2.47
C ALA A 83 -1.54 -8.09 2.73
N PHE A 84 -1.84 -6.81 2.53
CA PHE A 84 -3.18 -6.25 2.69
C PHE A 84 -3.40 -5.16 1.65
N GLU A 85 -4.45 -5.32 0.85
CA GLU A 85 -4.92 -4.28 -0.07
C GLU A 85 -6.20 -3.68 0.51
N ILE A 86 -6.18 -2.36 0.74
CA ILE A 86 -7.28 -1.66 1.39
C ILE A 86 -8.50 -1.66 0.47
N ASP A 87 -9.63 -2.12 1.01
CA ASP A 87 -10.92 -1.95 0.36
C ASP A 87 -11.34 -0.47 0.44
N THR A 88 -11.28 0.20 -0.71
CA THR A 88 -11.74 1.58 -0.85
C THR A 88 -13.18 1.68 -1.32
N LYS A 89 -13.87 0.57 -1.65
CA LYS A 89 -15.27 0.59 -2.14
C LYS A 89 -16.18 1.29 -1.16
N ASP A 90 -16.15 0.92 0.12
CA ASP A 90 -17.02 1.53 1.13
C ASP A 90 -16.73 3.03 1.34
N THR A 91 -15.46 3.45 1.19
CA THR A 91 -15.06 4.85 1.32
C THR A 91 -15.48 5.69 0.10
N ILE A 92 -15.37 5.10 -1.09
CA ILE A 92 -15.80 5.71 -2.36
C ILE A 92 -17.33 5.81 -2.40
N GLU A 93 -18.05 4.77 -1.99
CA GLU A 93 -19.51 4.77 -1.99
C GLU A 93 -20.07 5.83 -1.02
N ARG A 94 -19.49 5.94 0.19
CA ARG A 94 -19.81 7.05 1.12
C ARG A 94 -19.55 8.41 0.51
N SER A 95 -18.39 8.60 -0.14
CA SER A 95 -18.02 9.87 -0.76
C SER A 95 -18.98 10.26 -1.90
N LYS A 96 -19.39 9.29 -2.74
CA LYS A 96 -20.40 9.53 -3.79
C LYS A 96 -21.75 9.94 -3.19
N GLN A 97 -22.16 9.30 -2.10
CA GLN A 97 -23.42 9.57 -1.44
C GLN A 97 -23.46 10.98 -0.84
N GLU A 98 -22.39 11.36 -0.14
CA GLU A 98 -22.23 12.72 0.41
C GLU A 98 -22.21 13.81 -0.68
N ILE A 99 -21.51 13.57 -1.79
CA ILE A 99 -21.50 14.51 -2.92
C ILE A 99 -22.90 14.65 -3.51
N ARG A 100 -23.62 13.55 -3.69
CA ARG A 100 -24.98 13.54 -4.24
C ARG A 100 -25.96 14.27 -3.32
N GLU A 101 -25.85 14.10 -2.01
CA GLU A 101 -26.64 14.83 -1.02
C GLU A 101 -26.34 16.32 -1.04
N LYS A 102 -25.06 16.72 -1.11
CA LYS A 102 -24.67 18.13 -1.23
C LYS A 102 -25.17 18.77 -2.52
N ILE A 103 -25.10 18.07 -3.65
CA ILE A 103 -25.63 18.56 -4.92
C ILE A 103 -27.15 18.72 -4.84
N ASN A 104 -27.88 17.71 -4.33
CA ASN A 104 -29.33 17.81 -4.15
C ASN A 104 -29.73 18.93 -3.19
N TRP A 105 -28.97 19.12 -2.11
CA TRP A 105 -29.16 20.22 -1.18
C TRP A 105 -28.93 21.56 -1.89
N PHE A 106 -27.82 21.72 -2.60
CA PHE A 106 -27.52 22.96 -3.35
C PHE A 106 -28.62 23.30 -4.37
N LEU A 107 -29.07 22.30 -5.14
CA LEU A 107 -30.14 22.47 -6.13
C LEU A 107 -31.50 22.84 -5.50
N LYS A 108 -31.76 22.44 -4.24
CA LYS A 108 -32.98 22.83 -3.52
C LYS A 108 -33.01 24.30 -3.11
N PHE A 109 -31.86 24.97 -3.03
CA PHE A 109 -31.73 26.37 -2.61
C PHE A 109 -31.20 27.27 -3.74
N ALA A 110 -31.23 26.78 -4.98
CA ALA A 110 -30.75 27.50 -6.17
C ALA A 110 -31.87 28.22 -6.94
N ASP A 111 -33.07 28.35 -6.34
CA ASP A 111 -34.11 29.29 -6.76
C ASP A 111 -33.82 30.70 -6.20
#